data_AF-A0A8J7N0G0-F1
#
_entry.id   AF-A0A8J7N0G0-F1
#
_cell.length_a   1.000
_cell.length_b   1.000
_cell.length_c   1.000
_cell.angle_alpha   90.00
_cell.angle_beta   90.00
_cell.angle_gamma   90.00
#
_symmetry.space_group_name_H-M   'P 1'
#
loop_
_entity.id
_entity.type
_entity.pdbx_description
1 polymer ?
#
loop_
_entity_poly.entity_id
_entity_poly.type
_entity_poly.pdbx_seq_one_letter_code
_entity_poly.pdbx_strand_id
1 'polypeptide(L)'
;MERYWVVGGEYETTDFTRIAGGRSEDRHGPYADFGAARAQWASLSMATVDNAHIRYRIEREDAREYWVVGGHYADTGFTRISGGRGEERLGPYKSEREALDVWRAKAFATVDDALARYHIERV
;
A
#
# COMPACT_ATOMS: atom_id res chain seq x y z
N MET A 1 3.84 -2.88 -6.97
CA MET A 1 2.46 -2.82 -7.53
C MET A 1 1.50 -2.99 -6.37
N GLU A 2 0.54 -2.10 -6.23
CA GLU A 2 -0.42 -2.17 -5.13
C GLU A 2 -1.47 -3.22 -5.44
N ARG A 3 -1.73 -4.12 -4.49
CA ARG A 3 -2.75 -5.15 -4.60
C ARG A 3 -3.90 -4.81 -3.65
N TYR A 4 -5.11 -5.17 -4.04
CA TYR A 4 -6.32 -4.85 -3.26
C TYR A 4 -7.09 -6.13 -2.95
N TRP A 5 -7.71 -6.17 -1.79
CA TRP A 5 -8.56 -7.28 -1.34
C TRP A 5 -9.94 -6.74 -1.00
N VAL A 6 -10.99 -7.50 -1.30
CA VAL A 6 -12.32 -7.25 -0.74
C VAL A 6 -12.51 -8.21 0.42
N VAL A 7 -12.69 -7.67 1.62
CA VAL A 7 -12.71 -8.42 2.88
C VAL A 7 -14.01 -8.14 3.63
N GLY A 8 -14.63 -9.16 4.19
CA GLY A 8 -15.85 -8.98 4.99
C GLY A 8 -16.64 -10.27 5.14
N GLY A 9 -17.95 -10.14 5.30
CA GLY A 9 -18.84 -11.26 5.50
C GLY A 9 -20.03 -10.87 6.37
N GLU A 10 -20.65 -11.86 7.00
CA GLU A 10 -21.73 -11.68 7.96
C GLU A 10 -21.19 -11.48 9.38
N TYR A 11 -21.62 -10.40 10.04
CA TYR A 11 -21.23 -10.04 11.40
C TYR A 11 -22.34 -10.37 12.41
N GLU A 12 -21.97 -10.55 13.67
CA GLU A 12 -22.94 -10.81 14.74
C GLU A 12 -23.86 -9.60 14.97
N THR A 13 -23.31 -8.38 14.80
CA THR A 13 -24.03 -7.12 14.96
C THR A 13 -23.66 -6.13 13.86
N THR A 14 -24.47 -5.08 13.74
CA THR A 14 -24.26 -3.95 12.83
C THR A 14 -23.09 -3.03 13.22
N ASP A 15 -22.35 -3.35 14.29
CA ASP A 15 -21.11 -2.64 14.65
C ASP A 15 -19.90 -3.20 13.88
N PHE A 16 -20.08 -4.35 13.20
CA PHE A 16 -19.09 -4.99 12.34
C PHE A 16 -17.76 -5.32 13.05
N THR A 17 -17.82 -5.71 14.32
CA THR A 17 -16.64 -6.01 15.14
C THR A 17 -16.30 -7.49 15.21
N ARG A 18 -17.28 -8.38 15.04
CA ARG A 18 -17.11 -9.84 15.10
C ARG A 18 -17.90 -10.55 14.01
N ILE A 19 -17.24 -11.47 13.30
CA ILE A 19 -17.87 -12.33 12.29
C ILE A 19 -18.76 -13.39 12.94
N ALA A 20 -19.94 -13.56 12.36
CA ALA A 20 -20.91 -14.55 12.78
C ALA A 20 -20.34 -15.98 12.68
N GLY A 21 -20.58 -16.78 13.71
CA GLY A 21 -20.17 -18.19 13.75
C GLY A 21 -18.68 -18.42 14.02
N GLY A 22 -17.95 -17.40 14.49
CA GLY A 22 -16.56 -17.55 14.94
C GLY A 22 -15.53 -17.83 13.82
N ARG A 23 -15.92 -17.63 12.56
CA ARG A 23 -15.04 -17.76 11.39
C ARG A 23 -14.23 -16.49 11.18
N SER A 24 -13.24 -16.57 10.30
CA SER A 24 -12.56 -15.38 9.75
C SER A 24 -13.40 -14.72 8.66
N GLU A 25 -13.11 -13.46 8.37
CA GLU A 25 -13.69 -12.74 7.23
C GLU A 25 -13.32 -13.42 5.91
N ASP A 26 -14.27 -13.44 4.97
CA ASP A 26 -14.03 -13.84 3.60
C ASP A 26 -13.07 -12.83 2.94
N ARG A 27 -12.14 -13.33 2.13
CA ARG A 27 -11.16 -12.52 1.38
C ARG A 27 -11.23 -12.86 -0.11
N HIS A 28 -11.58 -11.86 -0.91
CA HIS A 28 -11.61 -11.95 -2.37
C HIS A 28 -10.47 -11.13 -2.97
N GLY A 29 -9.67 -11.72 -3.87
CA GLY A 29 -8.52 -11.07 -4.50
C GLY A 29 -7.28 -11.97 -4.57
N PRO A 30 -6.07 -11.40 -4.75
CA PRO A 30 -5.81 -9.97 -4.88
C PRO A 30 -6.23 -9.40 -6.24
N TYR A 31 -6.71 -8.16 -6.25
CA TYR A 31 -6.99 -7.38 -7.45
C TYR A 31 -5.81 -6.47 -7.80
N ALA A 32 -5.56 -6.30 -9.09
CA ALA A 32 -4.42 -5.52 -9.60
C ALA A 32 -4.59 -4.00 -9.40
N ASP A 33 -5.83 -3.53 -9.26
CA ASP A 33 -6.16 -2.13 -9.06
C ASP A 33 -7.44 -1.95 -8.24
N PHE A 34 -7.66 -0.74 -7.75
CA PHE A 34 -8.82 -0.40 -6.92
C PHE A 34 -10.15 -0.52 -7.69
N GLY A 35 -10.16 -0.27 -9.00
CA GLY A 35 -11.36 -0.37 -9.84
C GLY A 35 -11.87 -1.81 -9.92
N ALA A 36 -10.97 -2.77 -10.13
CA ALA A 36 -11.28 -4.19 -10.10
C ALA A 36 -11.81 -4.64 -8.73
N ALA A 37 -11.17 -4.21 -7.63
CA ALA A 37 -11.66 -4.49 -6.28
C ALA A 37 -13.03 -3.85 -6.01
N ARG A 38 -13.26 -2.61 -6.48
CA ARG A 38 -14.54 -1.90 -6.34
C ARG A 38 -15.66 -2.60 -7.09
N ALA A 39 -15.40 -3.14 -8.27
CA ALA A 39 -16.39 -3.91 -9.03
C ALA A 39 -16.82 -5.16 -8.26
N GLN A 40 -15.87 -5.91 -7.69
CA GLN A 40 -16.20 -7.06 -6.84
C GLN A 40 -16.97 -6.65 -5.59
N TRP A 41 -16.50 -5.62 -4.88
CA TRP A 41 -17.16 -5.10 -3.68
C TRP A 41 -18.62 -4.72 -3.99
N ALA A 42 -18.86 -3.99 -5.08
CA ALA A 42 -20.21 -3.61 -5.49
C ALA A 42 -21.08 -4.83 -5.80
N SER A 43 -20.53 -5.83 -6.49
CA SER A 43 -21.24 -7.08 -6.78
C SER A 43 -21.67 -7.80 -5.50
N LEU A 44 -20.77 -7.94 -4.52
CA LEU A 44 -21.07 -8.60 -3.24
C LEU A 44 -22.08 -7.80 -2.43
N SER A 45 -21.89 -6.48 -2.31
CA SER A 45 -22.81 -5.60 -1.57
C SER A 45 -24.22 -5.59 -2.16
N MET A 46 -24.36 -5.58 -3.49
CA MET A 46 -25.67 -5.64 -4.13
C MET A 46 -26.34 -7.01 -3.98
N ALA A 47 -25.57 -8.09 -4.00
CA ALA A 47 -26.10 -9.45 -3.81
C ALA A 47 -26.64 -9.68 -2.39
N THR A 48 -26.15 -8.92 -1.40
CA THR A 48 -26.52 -9.06 0.01
C THR A 48 -27.18 -7.79 0.58
N VAL A 49 -27.75 -6.95 -0.27
CA VAL A 49 -28.25 -5.61 0.11
C VAL A 49 -29.32 -5.65 1.21
N ASP A 50 -30.11 -6.72 1.27
CA ASP A 50 -31.19 -6.88 2.24
C ASP A 50 -30.71 -7.37 3.62
N ASN A 51 -29.43 -7.76 3.76
CA ASN A 51 -28.87 -8.21 5.04
C ASN A 51 -27.96 -7.11 5.65
N ALA A 52 -28.49 -6.40 6.65
CA ALA A 52 -27.77 -5.34 7.36
C ALA A 52 -26.53 -5.82 8.15
N HIS A 53 -26.42 -7.13 8.39
CA HIS A 53 -25.28 -7.72 9.09
C HIS A 53 -24.15 -8.11 8.13
N ILE A 54 -24.37 -8.07 6.81
CA ILE A 54 -23.32 -8.35 5.83
C ILE A 54 -22.66 -7.05 5.39
N ARG A 55 -21.34 -6.99 5.51
CA ARG A 55 -20.55 -5.85 5.04
C ARG A 55 -19.23 -6.32 4.46
N TYR A 56 -18.85 -5.68 3.36
CA TYR A 56 -17.53 -5.83 2.75
C TYR A 56 -16.82 -4.48 2.70
N ARG A 57 -15.50 -4.51 2.83
CA ARG A 57 -14.59 -3.36 2.67
C ARG A 57 -13.47 -3.71 1.69
N ILE A 58 -12.82 -2.68 1.15
CA ILE A 58 -11.64 -2.84 0.32
C ILE A 58 -10.41 -2.53 1.16
N GLU A 59 -9.49 -3.47 1.23
CA GLU A 59 -8.20 -3.32 1.88
C GLU A 59 -7.09 -3.22 0.82
N ARG A 60 -6.12 -2.33 1.06
CA ARG A 60 -4.85 -2.38 0.34
C ARG A 60 -4.03 -3.47 0.99
N GLU A 61 -3.39 -4.30 0.18
CA GLU A 61 -2.43 -5.24 0.71
C GLU A 61 -1.26 -4.48 1.34
N ASP A 62 -0.92 -4.86 2.57
CA ASP A 62 0.23 -4.31 3.25
C ASP A 62 1.51 -4.65 2.48
N ALA A 63 2.39 -3.67 2.37
CA ALA A 63 3.71 -3.90 1.82
C ALA A 63 4.45 -4.84 2.78
N ARG A 64 5.08 -5.87 2.24
CA ARG A 64 5.91 -6.77 3.06
C ARG A 64 7.16 -6.05 3.51
N GLU A 65 7.67 -5.17 2.65
CA GLU A 65 8.90 -4.43 2.87
C GLU A 65 8.84 -3.02 2.28
N TYR A 66 9.55 -2.10 2.92
CA TYR A 66 9.74 -0.73 2.47
C TYR A 66 11.21 -0.48 2.19
N TRP A 67 11.51 0.25 1.13
CA TRP A 67 12.87 0.62 0.74
C TRP A 67 12.93 2.12 0.49
N VAL A 68 14.00 2.78 0.95
CA VAL A 68 14.31 4.15 0.54
C VAL A 68 15.28 4.09 -0.62
N VAL A 69 14.88 4.62 -1.77
CA VAL A 69 15.61 4.51 -3.03
C VAL A 69 15.87 5.88 -3.59
N GLY A 70 17.06 6.12 -4.14
CA GLY A 70 17.37 7.39 -4.79
C GLY A 70 18.85 7.68 -4.93
N GLY A 71 19.19 8.95 -5.04
CA GLY A 71 20.58 9.41 -5.16
C GLY A 71 20.67 10.74 -5.89
N HIS A 72 21.86 11.04 -6.42
CA HIS A 72 22.13 12.24 -7.20
C HIS A 72 21.90 11.95 -8.69
N TYR A 73 20.96 12.66 -9.30
CA TYR A 73 20.56 12.48 -10.69
C TYR A 73 21.39 13.36 -11.63
N ALA A 74 21.41 12.99 -12.90
CA ALA A 74 22.14 13.71 -13.94
C ALA A 74 21.44 15.04 -14.31
N ASP A 75 20.13 15.11 -14.11
CA ASP A 75 19.28 16.26 -14.41
C ASP A 75 18.01 16.24 -13.54
N THR A 76 17.21 17.30 -13.65
CA THR A 76 15.94 17.49 -12.92
C THR A 76 14.80 16.62 -13.46
N GLY A 77 15.05 15.77 -14.45
CA GLY A 77 14.11 14.74 -14.91
C GLY A 77 14.10 13.50 -14.01
N PHE A 78 15.11 13.33 -13.16
CA PHE A 78 15.22 12.23 -12.18
C PHE A 78 15.08 10.82 -12.80
N THR A 79 15.54 10.63 -14.04
CA THR A 79 15.47 9.34 -14.74
C THR A 79 16.78 8.57 -14.75
N ARG A 80 17.90 9.27 -14.51
CA ARG A 80 19.26 8.71 -14.60
C ARG A 80 20.12 9.24 -13.46
N ILE A 81 20.79 8.33 -12.74
CA ILE A 81 21.77 8.67 -11.72
C ILE A 81 23.08 9.18 -12.34
N SER A 82 23.65 10.20 -11.72
CA SER A 82 24.94 10.77 -12.12
C SER A 82 26.08 9.78 -11.84
N GLY A 83 27.03 9.68 -12.77
CA GLY A 83 28.18 8.75 -12.65
C GLY A 83 27.89 7.30 -13.02
N GLY A 84 26.72 6.98 -13.58
CA GLY A 84 26.43 5.67 -14.19
C GLY A 84 26.23 4.51 -13.21
N ARG A 85 26.16 4.78 -11.90
CA ARG A 85 25.72 3.81 -10.89
C ARG A 85 24.20 3.71 -10.86
N GLY A 86 23.67 2.61 -10.33
CA GLY A 86 22.25 2.49 -9.99
C GLY A 86 21.87 3.36 -8.79
N GLU A 87 20.57 3.50 -8.53
CA GLU A 87 20.06 4.18 -7.33
C GLU A 87 20.55 3.47 -6.06
N GLU A 88 20.89 4.27 -5.04
CA GLU A 88 21.12 3.77 -3.68
C GLU A 88 19.81 3.18 -3.15
N ARG A 89 19.86 1.99 -2.55
CA ARG A 89 18.70 1.32 -1.94
C ARG A 89 18.99 1.03 -0.47
N LEU A 90 18.13 1.52 0.41
CA LEU A 90 18.25 1.38 1.87
C LEU A 90 17.05 0.61 2.39
N GLY A 91 17.30 -0.46 3.15
CA GLY A 91 16.27 -1.37 3.63
C GLY A 91 16.73 -2.84 3.55
N PRO A 92 15.80 -3.80 3.67
CA PRO A 92 14.35 -3.61 3.79
C PRO A 92 13.93 -3.14 5.21
N TYR A 93 12.96 -2.23 5.27
CA TYR A 93 12.28 -1.81 6.50
C TYR A 93 10.93 -2.50 6.62
N LYS A 94 10.52 -2.81 7.86
CA LYS A 94 9.26 -3.56 8.11
C LYS A 94 8.05 -2.66 8.30
N SER A 95 8.26 -1.36 8.43
CA SER A 95 7.18 -0.38 8.53
C SER A 95 7.42 0.83 7.65
N GLU A 96 6.33 1.44 7.18
CA GLU A 96 6.38 2.70 6.44
C GLU A 96 7.00 3.81 7.28
N ARG A 97 6.73 3.81 8.60
CA ARG A 97 7.26 4.80 9.53
C ARG A 97 8.79 4.78 9.57
N GLU A 98 9.38 3.59 9.69
CA GLU A 98 10.83 3.42 9.72
C GLU A 98 11.47 3.88 8.41
N ALA A 99 10.90 3.49 7.27
CA ALA A 99 11.35 3.97 5.97
C ALA A 99 11.20 5.49 5.82
N LEU A 100 10.12 6.08 6.36
CA LEU A 100 9.87 7.51 6.33
C LEU A 100 10.91 8.29 7.14
N ASP A 101 11.32 7.78 8.30
CA ASP A 101 12.33 8.44 9.12
C ASP A 101 13.72 8.42 8.44
N VAL A 102 14.07 7.30 7.77
CA VAL A 102 15.29 7.22 6.95
C VAL A 102 15.22 8.13 5.73
N TRP A 103 14.10 8.13 5.02
CA TRP A 103 13.88 9.01 3.88
C TRP A 103 14.00 10.49 4.29
N ARG A 104 13.40 10.88 5.42
CA ARG A 104 13.53 12.24 5.98
C ARG A 104 14.99 12.58 6.24
N ALA A 105 15.72 11.70 6.91
CA ALA A 105 17.13 11.92 7.20
C ALA A 105 17.96 12.15 5.92
N LYS A 106 17.74 11.34 4.88
CA LYS A 106 18.38 11.53 3.57
C LYS A 106 17.98 12.83 2.89
N ALA A 107 16.67 13.12 2.83
CA ALA A 107 16.15 14.34 2.22
C ALA A 107 16.68 15.62 2.90
N PHE A 108 16.77 15.63 4.25
CA PHE A 108 17.36 16.75 4.98
C PHE A 108 18.87 16.87 4.74
N ALA A 109 19.60 15.75 4.69
CA ALA A 109 21.04 15.78 4.43
C ALA A 109 21.40 16.31 3.03
N THR A 110 20.46 16.24 2.08
CA THR A 110 20.66 16.69 0.69
C THR A 110 19.73 17.83 0.30
N VAL A 111 19.24 18.61 1.28
CA VAL A 111 18.21 19.65 1.03
C VAL A 111 18.66 20.74 0.07
N ASP A 112 19.95 21.06 0.05
CA ASP A 112 20.55 22.09 -0.81
C ASP A 112 20.91 21.57 -2.21
N ASP A 113 20.74 20.27 -2.47
CA ASP A 113 21.06 19.64 -3.74
C ASP A 113 19.79 19.36 -4.54
N ALA A 114 19.51 20.21 -5.53
CA ALA A 114 18.33 20.10 -6.39
C ALA A 114 18.31 18.84 -7.27
N LEU A 115 19.45 18.16 -7.42
CA LEU A 115 19.57 16.92 -8.18
C LEU A 115 19.58 15.69 -7.28
N ALA A 116 19.59 15.84 -5.96
CA ALA A 116 19.45 14.73 -5.02
C ALA A 116 17.98 14.48 -4.71
N ARG A 117 17.51 13.25 -4.96
CA ARG A 117 16.13 12.86 -4.63
C ARG A 117 16.08 11.44 -4.11
N TYR A 118 15.21 11.22 -3.14
CA TYR A 118 14.88 9.89 -2.62
C TYR A 118 13.37 9.71 -2.58
N HIS A 119 12.89 8.48 -2.77
CA HIS A 119 11.51 8.06 -2.63
C HIS A 119 11.42 6.74 -1.85
N ILE A 120 10.21 6.40 -1.41
CA ILE A 120 9.94 5.14 -0.72
C ILE A 120 9.27 4.18 -1.70
N GLU A 121 9.86 2.99 -1.85
CA GLU A 121 9.27 1.87 -2.57
C GLU A 121 8.62 0.89 -1.61
N ARG A 122 7.44 0.39 -1.99
CA ARG A 122 6.66 -0.62 -1.27
C ARG A 122 6.71 -1.94 -2.06
N VAL A 123 7.17 -3.01 -1.43
CA VAL A 123 7.38 -4.34 -2.05
C VAL A 123 6.45 -5.40 -1.45
#